data_AF-A0A7S0YYD6-F1
#
_entry.id   AF-A0A7S0YYD6-F1
#
_cell.length_a   1.000
_cell.length_b   1.000
_cell.length_c   1.000
_cell.angle_alpha   90.00
_cell.angle_beta   90.00
_cell.angle_gamma   90.00
#
_symmetry.space_group_name_H-M   'P 1'
#
loop_
_entity.id
_entity.type
_entity.pdbx_description
1 polymer ?
#
loop_
_entity_poly.entity_id
_entity_poly.type
_entity_poly.pdbx_seq_one_letter_code
_entity_poly.pdbx_strand_id
1 'polypeptide(L)'
;ENWETVMRDCAIEYPYCTTTEEAQRVLGDPTAIGDCGSTVGSYIFFDLFFLLGTHILVNLFVAVLLENFFNFQMQDSFVLSEDHLVSYQKRWAELDTNDKGVMSVMKFRELIERLYRDRNPLGMTALA
;
A
#
# COMPACT_ATOMS: atom_id res chain seq x y z
N GLU A 1 15.58 13.75 -16.21
CA GLU A 1 14.32 14.41 -15.82
C GLU A 1 14.50 15.91 -15.94
N ASN A 2 13.73 16.58 -16.81
CA ASN A 2 13.78 18.02 -17.02
C ASN A 2 12.36 18.61 -16.93
N TRP A 3 11.57 18.14 -15.95
CA TRP A 3 10.17 18.56 -15.81
C TRP A 3 10.05 20.07 -15.55
N GLU A 4 11.00 20.65 -14.82
CA GLU A 4 11.06 22.09 -14.58
C GLU A 4 11.28 22.89 -15.88
N THR A 5 12.11 22.35 -16.79
CA THR A 5 12.33 22.98 -18.10
C THR A 5 11.06 22.93 -18.92
N VAL A 6 10.40 21.76 -18.99
CA VAL A 6 9.13 21.61 -19.72
C VAL A 6 8.05 22.53 -19.14
N MET A 7 7.95 22.63 -17.81
CA MET A 7 7.02 23.54 -17.14
C MET A 7 7.29 25.00 -17.53
N ARG A 8 8.55 25.42 -17.57
CA ARG A 8 8.93 26.78 -17.98
C ARG A 8 8.63 27.03 -19.46
N ASP A 9 8.86 26.05 -20.32
CA ASP A 9 8.56 26.16 -21.75
C ASP A 9 7.04 26.30 -21.99
N CYS A 10 6.22 25.56 -21.24
CA CYS A 10 4.76 25.68 -21.27
C CYS A 10 4.21 26.97 -20.63
N ALA A 11 5.05 27.71 -19.90
CA ALA A 11 4.68 28.99 -19.27
C ALA A 11 5.03 30.21 -20.15
N ILE A 12 5.56 30.01 -21.36
CA ILE A 12 5.92 31.10 -22.27
C ILE A 12 4.66 31.78 -22.81
N GLU A 13 4.60 33.11 -22.67
CA GLU A 13 3.52 33.96 -23.18
C GLU A 13 4.06 35.06 -24.10
N TYR A 14 3.15 35.70 -24.84
CA TYR A 14 3.47 36.81 -25.73
C TYR A 14 4.20 37.93 -24.97
N PRO A 15 5.28 38.54 -25.48
CA PRO A 15 5.77 38.54 -26.87
C PRO A 15 6.84 37.48 -27.20
N TYR A 16 7.08 36.50 -26.34
CA TYR A 16 8.13 35.49 -26.52
C TYR A 16 7.65 34.23 -27.27
N CYS A 17 6.40 34.22 -27.72
CA CYS A 17 5.76 33.20 -28.54
C CYS A 17 4.84 33.86 -29.57
N THR A 18 4.43 33.09 -30.56
CA THR A 18 3.53 33.45 -31.65
C THR A 18 2.09 33.12 -31.26
N THR A 19 1.22 34.12 -31.24
CA THR A 19 -0.21 33.89 -31.01
C THR A 19 -0.84 33.16 -32.20
N THR A 20 -1.97 32.50 -31.99
CA THR A 20 -2.71 31.86 -33.09
C THR A 20 -3.08 32.85 -34.19
N GLU A 21 -3.46 34.08 -33.85
CA GLU A 21 -3.78 35.12 -34.82
C GLU A 21 -2.55 35.50 -35.67
N GLU A 22 -1.38 35.63 -35.05
CA GLU A 22 -0.14 35.95 -35.75
C GLU A 22 0.34 34.78 -36.63
N ALA A 23 0.22 33.54 -36.16
CA ALA A 23 0.54 32.33 -36.91
C ALA A 23 -0.32 32.21 -38.18
N GLN A 24 -1.63 32.42 -38.06
CA GLN A 24 -2.57 32.42 -39.20
C GLN A 24 -2.22 33.50 -40.22
N ARG A 25 -1.82 34.70 -39.75
CA ARG A 25 -1.43 35.82 -40.61
C ARG A 25 -0.13 35.55 -41.38
N VAL A 26 0.89 35.00 -40.71
CA VAL A 26 2.23 34.79 -41.30
C VAL A 26 2.26 33.57 -42.22
N LEU A 27 1.55 32.49 -41.85
CA LEU A 27 1.52 31.26 -42.63
C LEU A 27 0.47 31.27 -43.74
N GLY A 28 -0.53 32.16 -43.66
CA GLY A 28 -1.64 32.21 -44.61
C GLY A 28 -2.58 31.00 -44.51
N ASP A 29 -2.51 30.25 -43.41
CA ASP A 29 -3.32 29.07 -43.12
C ASP A 29 -4.30 29.38 -41.97
N PRO A 30 -5.62 29.37 -42.22
CA PRO A 30 -6.62 29.64 -41.18
C PRO A 30 -6.67 28.53 -40.09
N THR A 31 -6.04 27.39 -40.32
CA THR A 31 -5.95 26.29 -39.34
C THR A 31 -4.66 26.31 -38.53
N ALA A 32 -3.75 27.25 -38.80
CA ALA A 32 -2.54 27.42 -38.00
C ALA A 32 -2.88 27.72 -36.54
N ILE A 33 -2.12 27.13 -35.61
CA ILE A 33 -2.23 27.29 -34.17
C ILE A 33 -0.93 27.93 -33.67
N GLY A 34 -1.04 28.89 -32.75
CA GLY A 34 0.13 29.51 -32.11
C GLY A 34 0.87 28.57 -31.17
N ASP A 35 2.06 28.96 -30.76
CA ASP A 35 2.94 28.21 -29.86
C ASP A 35 3.00 28.79 -28.43
N CYS A 36 2.08 29.72 -28.11
CA CYS A 36 1.96 30.28 -26.77
C CYS A 36 1.34 29.31 -25.76
N GLY A 37 1.89 29.31 -24.55
CA GLY A 37 1.39 28.58 -23.40
C GLY A 37 0.55 29.45 -22.45
N SER A 38 0.46 29.02 -21.20
CA SER A 38 -0.18 29.76 -20.12
C SER A 38 0.65 29.66 -18.86
N THR A 39 1.08 30.80 -18.34
CA THR A 39 1.90 30.89 -17.13
C THR A 39 1.18 30.21 -15.96
N VAL A 40 -0.05 30.66 -15.67
CA VAL A 40 -0.84 30.15 -14.55
C VAL A 40 -1.21 28.69 -14.75
N GLY A 41 -1.65 28.32 -15.96
CA GLY A 41 -2.03 26.94 -16.27
C GLY A 41 -0.88 25.96 -16.15
N SER A 42 0.31 26.36 -16.61
CA SER A 42 1.52 25.53 -16.55
C SER A 42 1.90 25.21 -15.10
N TYR A 43 2.09 26.24 -14.25
CA TYR A 43 2.49 26.02 -12.86
C TYR A 43 1.47 25.16 -12.11
N ILE A 44 0.17 25.45 -12.21
CA ILE A 44 -0.86 24.67 -11.52
C ILE A 44 -0.85 23.20 -11.98
N PHE A 45 -0.76 22.95 -13.28
CA PHE A 45 -0.78 21.60 -13.82
C PHE A 45 0.44 20.78 -13.35
N PHE A 46 1.64 21.34 -13.51
CA PHE A 46 2.87 20.64 -13.18
C PHE A 46 3.07 20.48 -11.67
N ASP A 47 2.71 21.48 -10.87
CA ASP A 47 2.78 21.38 -9.40
C ASP A 47 1.82 20.30 -8.88
N LEU A 48 0.57 20.27 -9.36
CA LEU A 48 -0.39 19.23 -8.98
C LEU A 48 0.08 17.85 -9.42
N PHE A 49 0.55 17.73 -10.66
CA PHE A 49 1.07 16.46 -11.18
C PHE A 49 2.25 15.96 -10.34
N PHE A 50 3.18 16.84 -10.00
CA PHE A 50 4.35 16.50 -9.20
C PHE A 50 3.96 16.12 -7.76
N LEU A 51 3.07 16.89 -7.12
CA LEU A 51 2.60 16.59 -5.77
C LEU A 51 1.87 15.24 -5.71
N LEU A 52 0.96 14.99 -6.65
CA LEU A 52 0.23 13.71 -6.70
C LEU A 52 1.17 12.54 -7.02
N GLY A 53 2.05 12.71 -8.00
CA GLY A 53 2.97 11.66 -8.43
C GLY A 53 4.02 11.30 -7.38
N THR A 54 4.68 12.31 -6.81
CA THR A 54 5.80 12.07 -5.87
C THR A 54 5.34 11.87 -4.44
N HIS A 55 4.24 12.48 -3.99
CA HIS A 55 3.79 12.29 -2.60
C HIS A 55 2.74 11.20 -2.47
N ILE A 56 1.74 11.11 -3.35
CA ILE A 56 0.68 10.10 -3.17
C ILE A 56 1.17 8.73 -3.61
N LEU A 57 1.69 8.60 -4.83
CA LEU A 57 2.07 7.28 -5.37
C LEU A 57 3.27 6.68 -4.62
N VAL A 58 4.26 7.50 -4.23
CA VAL A 58 5.40 7.01 -3.45
C VAL A 58 4.98 6.60 -2.05
N ASN A 59 4.15 7.40 -1.36
CA ASN A 59 3.69 7.02 -0.01
C ASN A 59 2.78 5.78 -0.05
N LEU A 60 1.95 5.63 -1.10
CA LEU A 60 1.16 4.42 -1.32
C LEU A 60 2.07 3.21 -1.57
N PHE A 61 3.07 3.35 -2.43
CA PHE A 61 4.05 2.29 -2.71
C PHE A 61 4.79 1.88 -1.45
N VAL A 62 5.27 2.83 -0.65
CA VAL A 62 5.94 2.57 0.63
C VAL A 62 4.99 1.87 1.60
N ALA A 63 3.73 2.27 1.69
CA ALA A 63 2.75 1.62 2.57
C ALA A 63 2.53 0.14 2.19
N VAL A 64 2.30 -0.14 0.90
CA VAL A 64 2.14 -1.52 0.40
C VAL A 64 3.41 -2.33 0.60
N LEU A 65 4.57 -1.73 0.37
CA LEU A 65 5.86 -2.37 0.58
C LEU A 65 6.06 -2.73 2.07
N LEU A 66 5.76 -1.80 2.98
CA LEU A 66 5.85 -2.03 4.42
C LEU A 66 4.87 -3.11 4.88
N GLU A 67 3.65 -3.15 4.35
CA GLU A 67 2.69 -4.20 4.67
C GLU A 67 3.21 -5.57 4.21
N ASN A 68 3.79 -5.65 3.01
CA ASN A 68 4.41 -6.87 2.52
C ASN A 68 5.57 -7.33 3.42
N PHE A 69 6.46 -6.41 3.81
CA PHE A 69 7.55 -6.72 4.72
C PHE A 69 7.09 -7.04 6.14
N PHE A 70 6.07 -6.37 6.65
CA PHE A 70 5.51 -6.64 7.97
C PHE A 70 4.88 -8.03 8.01
N ASN A 71 4.11 -8.41 6.99
CA ASN A 71 3.58 -9.77 6.90
C ASN A 71 4.70 -10.83 6.87
N PHE A 72 5.80 -10.56 6.16
CA PHE A 72 6.97 -11.44 6.15
C PHE A 72 7.67 -11.49 7.52
N GLN A 73 7.94 -10.34 8.15
CA GLN A 73 8.62 -10.29 9.45
C GLN A 73 7.75 -10.82 10.59
N MET A 74 6.45 -10.59 10.56
CA MET A 74 5.50 -11.11 11.56
C MET A 74 5.36 -12.62 11.48
N GLN A 75 5.64 -13.24 10.33
CA GLN A 75 5.71 -14.70 10.23
C GLN A 75 6.86 -15.28 11.07
N ASP A 76 8.00 -14.57 11.13
CA ASP A 76 9.18 -14.96 11.93
C ASP A 76 9.11 -14.48 13.40
N SER A 77 8.27 -13.49 13.71
CA SER A 77 8.17 -12.86 15.05
C SER A 77 6.85 -13.11 15.79
N PHE A 78 5.92 -13.89 15.22
CA PHE A 78 4.72 -14.31 15.95
C PHE A 78 5.11 -15.25 17.11
N VAL A 79 4.62 -14.96 18.31
CA VAL A 79 4.78 -15.81 19.50
C VAL A 79 4.20 -17.23 19.27
N LEU A 80 3.30 -17.37 18.30
CA LEU A 80 2.65 -18.62 17.88
C LEU A 80 2.93 -18.89 16.39
N SER A 81 3.89 -19.76 16.09
CA SER A 81 4.09 -20.30 14.74
C SER A 81 2.87 -21.12 14.26
N GLU A 82 2.73 -21.29 12.94
CA GLU A 82 1.69 -22.15 12.34
C GLU A 82 1.67 -23.56 12.95
N ASP A 83 2.85 -24.14 13.22
CA ASP A 83 2.96 -25.46 13.83
C ASP A 83 2.27 -25.54 15.21
N HIS A 84 2.28 -24.44 15.97
CA HIS A 84 1.58 -24.35 17.26
C HIS A 84 0.07 -24.32 17.07
N LEU A 85 -0.44 -23.66 16.03
CA LEU A 85 -1.87 -23.63 15.70
C LEU A 85 -2.35 -25.01 15.22
N VAL A 86 -1.57 -25.70 14.39
CA VAL A 86 -1.87 -27.06 13.91
C VAL A 86 -1.90 -28.04 15.09
N SER A 87 -0.91 -27.98 15.98
CA SER A 87 -0.89 -28.78 17.21
C SER A 87 -2.13 -28.50 18.07
N TYR A 88 -2.51 -27.23 18.24
CA TYR A 88 -3.70 -26.84 18.99
C TYR A 88 -4.98 -27.41 18.39
N GLN A 89 -5.19 -27.23 17.08
CA GLN A 89 -6.35 -27.73 16.36
C GLN A 89 -6.47 -29.25 16.47
N LYS A 90 -5.35 -29.97 16.36
CA LYS A 90 -5.33 -31.42 16.53
C LYS A 90 -5.81 -31.82 17.93
N ARG A 91 -5.29 -31.20 18.99
CA ARG A 91 -5.71 -31.49 20.38
C ARG A 91 -7.15 -31.09 20.66
N TRP A 92 -7.61 -30.01 20.05
CA TRP A 92 -9.00 -29.58 20.14
C TRP A 92 -9.95 -30.62 19.51
N ALA A 93 -9.65 -31.07 18.29
CA ALA A 93 -10.45 -32.05 17.56
C ALA A 93 -10.54 -33.41 18.29
N GLU A 94 -9.48 -33.80 19.02
CA GLU A 94 -9.51 -35.00 19.87
C GLU A 94 -10.53 -34.91 21.02
N LEU A 95 -10.87 -33.71 21.49
CA LEU A 95 -11.72 -33.46 22.65
C LEU A 95 -13.15 -33.02 22.27
N ASP A 96 -13.30 -32.32 21.16
CA ASP A 96 -14.57 -31.93 20.55
C ASP A 96 -15.00 -32.91 19.45
N THR A 97 -15.31 -34.15 19.85
CA THR A 97 -15.68 -35.24 18.93
C THR A 97 -16.98 -35.04 18.15
N ASN A 98 -17.74 -33.98 18.45
CA ASN A 98 -19.01 -33.68 17.80
C ASN A 98 -18.94 -32.42 16.92
N ASP A 99 -17.74 -31.88 16.69
CA ASP A 99 -17.49 -30.67 15.88
C ASP A 99 -18.40 -29.49 16.28
N LYS A 100 -18.66 -29.33 17.58
CA LYS A 100 -19.56 -28.29 18.07
C LYS A 100 -18.91 -26.90 18.05
N GLY A 101 -17.57 -26.84 17.96
CA GLY A 101 -16.80 -25.60 18.08
C GLY A 101 -16.79 -25.03 19.49
N VAL A 102 -17.33 -25.76 20.47
CA VAL A 102 -17.43 -25.34 21.88
C VAL A 102 -17.05 -26.49 22.80
N MET A 103 -16.32 -26.17 23.86
CA MET A 103 -15.80 -27.15 24.81
C MET A 103 -16.28 -26.83 26.23
N SER A 104 -16.71 -27.86 26.97
CA SER A 104 -17.00 -27.73 28.40
C SER A 104 -15.72 -27.39 29.18
N VAL A 105 -15.85 -26.55 30.21
CA VAL A 105 -14.73 -26.15 31.10
C VAL A 105 -13.99 -27.36 31.69
N MET A 106 -14.67 -28.49 31.91
CA MET A 106 -14.02 -29.69 32.42
C MET A 106 -13.01 -30.30 31.42
N LYS A 107 -13.33 -30.28 30.13
CA LYS A 107 -12.42 -30.76 29.06
C LYS A 107 -11.32 -29.74 28.74
N PHE A 108 -11.54 -28.46 29.06
CA PHE A 108 -10.55 -27.41 28.85
C PHE A 108 -9.27 -27.66 29.66
N ARG A 109 -9.38 -28.17 30.90
CA ARG A 109 -8.19 -28.54 31.68
C ARG A 109 -7.35 -29.62 30.98
N GLU A 110 -8.01 -30.64 30.45
CA GLU A 110 -7.37 -31.71 29.70
C GLU A 110 -6.69 -31.19 28.42
N LEU A 111 -7.33 -30.24 27.72
CA LEU A 111 -6.73 -29.58 26.56
C LEU A 111 -5.43 -28.87 26.93
N ILE A 112 -5.41 -28.07 28.00
CA ILE A 112 -4.22 -27.33 28.44
C ILE A 112 -3.09 -28.29 28.83
N GLU A 113 -3.39 -29.38 29.54
CA GLU A 113 -2.39 -30.40 29.90
C GLU A 113 -1.80 -31.10 28.66
N ARG A 114 -2.62 -31.39 27.64
CA ARG A 114 -2.17 -31.96 26.37
C ARG A 114 -1.27 -31.00 25.59
N LEU A 115 -1.63 -29.72 25.54
CA LEU A 115 -0.84 -28.68 24.87
C LEU A 115 0.51 -28.44 25.57
N TYR A 116 0.53 -28.48 26.90
CA TYR A 116 1.76 -28.38 27.68
C TYR A 116 2.72 -29.53 27.36
N ARG A 117 2.19 -30.77 27.26
CA ARG A 117 2.99 -31.95 26.89
C ARG A 117 3.61 -31.83 25.49
N ASP A 118 2.92 -31.16 24.57
CA ASP A 118 3.41 -30.89 23.22
C ASP A 118 4.42 -29.75 23.14
N ARG A 119 4.80 -29.16 24.28
CA ARG A 119 5.63 -27.95 24.37
C ARG A 119 5.04 -26.78 23.57
N ASN A 120 3.72 -26.79 23.39
CA ASN A 120 3.01 -25.72 22.73
C ASN A 120 2.90 -24.52 23.69
N PRO A 121 3.24 -23.29 23.26
CA PRO A 121 3.17 -22.11 24.13
C PRO A 121 1.76 -21.78 24.66
N LEU A 122 0.70 -22.35 24.07
CA LEU A 122 -0.67 -22.25 24.57
C LEU A 122 -0.94 -23.14 25.80
N GLY A 123 -0.09 -24.15 26.03
CA GLY A 123 -0.12 -24.94 27.26
C GLY A 123 0.52 -24.13 28.38
N MET A 124 -0.29 -23.48 29.22
CA MET A 124 0.21 -22.61 30.28
C MET A 124 1.20 -23.32 31.21
N THR A 125 2.32 -22.65 31.53
CA THR A 125 3.31 -23.00 32.56
C THR A 125 2.89 -22.63 33.98
N ALA A 126 1.62 -22.33 34.23
CA ALA A 126 1.11 -21.79 35.50
C ALA A 126 0.37 -22.84 36.36
N LEU A 127 1.01 -23.98 36.59
CA LEU A 127 0.71 -24.85 37.74
C LEU A 127 1.98 -24.99 38.58
N ALA A 128 2.38 -23.89 39.20
CA ALA A 128 3.22 -23.86 40.39
C ALA A 128 2.41 -23.19 41.51
#